data_AF-A0A452YC76-F1
#
_entry.id   AF-A0A452YC76-F1
#
_cell.length_a   1.000
_cell.length_b   1.000
_cell.length_c   1.000
_cell.angle_alpha   90.00
_cell.angle_beta   90.00
_cell.angle_gamma   90.00
#
_symmetry.space_group_name_H-M   'P 1'
#
loop_
_entity.id
_entity.type
_entity.pdbx_description
1 polymer ?
#
loop_
_entity_poly.entity_id
_entity_poly.type
_entity_poly.pdbx_seq_one_letter_code
_entity_poly.pdbx_strand_id
1 'polypeptide(L)'
;SQQPSPWTLGSAGRSLSPVSRRKQSTTQHRIMSGAAAAVARVLPKAVTFVTGNAKKLEEVRAILGSSIPFQSLKLDLPELQGEPEDISKEKARMAASQVNGPVLVEDTCLCFNALKGLPGN
;
A
#
# COMPACT_ATOMS: atom_id res chain seq x y z
N SER A 1 5.18 24.65 67.41
CA SER A 1 4.59 23.61 68.27
C SER A 1 4.18 22.44 67.39
N GLN A 2 5.11 21.53 67.09
CA GLN A 2 5.30 20.22 67.78
C GLN A 2 4.07 19.29 67.72
N GLN A 3 4.20 18.27 66.86
CA GLN A 3 3.67 16.90 66.98
C GLN A 3 4.34 16.17 68.17
N PRO A 4 3.91 14.96 68.67
CA PRO A 4 3.44 13.82 67.86
C PRO A 4 2.38 12.86 68.47
N SER A 5 1.97 11.92 67.62
CA SER A 5 1.13 10.74 67.86
C SER A 5 1.94 9.54 68.40
N PRO A 6 1.33 8.64 69.20
CA PRO A 6 1.98 7.42 69.68
C PRO A 6 1.60 6.16 68.88
N TRP A 7 2.57 5.26 68.82
CA TRP A 7 2.64 3.97 68.14
C TRP A 7 1.73 2.89 68.75
N THR A 8 1.31 1.91 67.95
CA THR A 8 1.23 0.49 68.37
C THR A 8 1.41 -0.45 67.18
N LEU A 9 2.26 -1.47 67.39
CA LEU A 9 2.64 -2.56 66.49
C LEU A 9 1.75 -3.80 66.67
N GLY A 10 1.67 -4.63 65.63
CA GLY A 10 1.31 -6.07 65.68
C GLY A 10 0.18 -6.42 64.71
N SER A 11 0.16 -7.53 63.97
CA SER A 11 0.98 -8.75 63.95
C SER A 11 0.68 -9.54 62.66
N ALA A 12 1.57 -10.45 62.30
CA ALA A 12 1.58 -11.21 61.05
C ALA A 12 0.46 -12.27 60.97
N GLY A 13 -0.13 -12.43 59.77
CA GLY A 13 -1.00 -13.55 59.42
C GLY A 13 -0.67 -14.08 58.03
N ARG A 14 0.18 -15.12 57.95
CA ARG A 14 0.40 -15.92 56.74
C ARG A 14 -0.75 -16.94 56.64
N SER A 15 -1.54 -16.86 55.57
CA SER A 15 -2.53 -17.89 55.22
C SER A 15 -1.94 -18.80 54.14
N LEU A 16 -1.84 -20.09 54.46
CA LEU A 16 -1.38 -21.16 53.60
C LEU A 16 -2.40 -21.48 52.50
N SER A 17 -1.89 -21.82 51.33
CA SER A 17 -2.59 -22.17 50.09
C SER A 17 -3.23 -23.57 50.15
N PRO A 18 -4.34 -23.81 49.44
CA PRO A 18 -4.70 -25.15 48.98
C PRO A 18 -4.06 -25.46 47.62
N VAL A 19 -3.44 -26.63 47.56
CA VAL A 19 -2.82 -27.24 46.37
C VAL A 19 -3.86 -28.03 45.57
N SER A 20 -3.74 -27.92 44.24
CA SER A 20 -4.13 -28.88 43.19
C SER A 20 -5.58 -28.90 42.67
N ARG A 21 -5.71 -28.52 41.39
CA ARG A 21 -6.08 -29.50 40.35
C ARG A 21 -5.52 -29.08 39.00
N ARG A 22 -4.46 -29.77 38.55
CA ARG A 22 -3.85 -29.61 37.23
C ARG A 22 -4.85 -30.09 36.16
N LYS A 23 -5.54 -29.17 35.46
CA LYS A 23 -6.30 -29.53 34.26
C LYS A 23 -5.29 -29.86 33.16
N GLN A 24 -5.36 -31.09 32.65
CA GLN A 24 -4.53 -31.58 31.56
C GLN A 24 -4.84 -30.77 30.31
N SER A 25 -3.80 -30.12 29.79
CA SER A 25 -3.76 -29.48 28.48
C SER A 25 -3.94 -30.53 27.40
N THR A 26 -5.14 -30.65 26.84
CA THR A 26 -5.34 -31.39 25.59
C THR A 26 -5.22 -30.37 24.46
N THR A 27 -3.99 -30.17 23.97
CA THR A 27 -3.76 -29.42 22.74
C THR A 27 -4.24 -30.30 21.59
N GLN A 28 -5.49 -30.11 21.19
CA GLN A 28 -5.95 -30.60 19.89
C GLN A 28 -5.25 -29.73 18.82
N HIS A 29 -4.20 -30.28 18.21
CA HIS A 29 -3.62 -29.73 17.00
C HIS A 29 -4.63 -29.91 15.86
N ARG A 30 -5.63 -29.03 15.78
CA ARG A 30 -6.41 -28.84 14.57
C ARG A 30 -5.47 -28.18 13.56
N ILE A 31 -4.99 -28.96 12.60
CA ILE A 31 -4.33 -28.41 11.40
C ILE A 31 -5.37 -27.51 10.73
N MET A 32 -5.24 -26.20 10.96
CA MET A 32 -5.95 -25.22 10.17
C MET A 32 -5.18 -25.12 8.85
N SER A 33 -5.69 -25.76 7.79
CA SER A 33 -5.28 -25.42 6.43
C SER A 33 -5.88 -24.04 6.11
N GLY A 34 -5.29 -23.01 6.67
CA GLY A 34 -5.53 -21.63 6.26
C GLY A 34 -4.66 -21.37 5.05
N ALA A 35 -5.20 -21.55 3.84
CA ALA A 35 -4.74 -20.73 2.73
C ALA A 35 -5.04 -19.29 3.15
N ALA A 36 -4.04 -18.57 3.65
CA ALA A 36 -4.16 -17.15 3.90
C ALA A 36 -4.47 -16.51 2.55
N ALA A 37 -5.74 -16.16 2.32
CA ALA A 37 -6.10 -15.30 1.22
C ALA A 37 -5.24 -14.05 1.39
N ALA A 38 -4.32 -13.82 0.44
CA ALA A 38 -3.52 -12.62 0.45
C ALA A 38 -4.48 -11.44 0.43
N VAL A 39 -4.62 -10.74 1.56
CA VAL A 39 -5.38 -9.50 1.61
C VAL A 39 -4.61 -8.56 0.69
N ALA A 40 -5.20 -8.25 -0.46
CA ALA A 40 -4.61 -7.34 -1.43
C ALA A 40 -4.27 -6.03 -0.71
N ARG A 41 -2.98 -5.69 -0.63
CA ARG A 41 -2.55 -4.41 -0.06
C ARG A 41 -3.04 -3.30 -0.99
N VAL A 42 -4.07 -2.59 -0.56
CA VAL A 42 -4.50 -1.37 -1.23
C VAL A 42 -3.45 -0.29 -0.94
N LEU A 43 -2.94 0.36 -1.98
CA LEU A 43 -2.00 1.47 -1.79
C LEU A 43 -2.71 2.64 -1.06
N PRO A 44 -2.07 3.28 -0.06
CA PRO A 44 -2.70 4.30 0.76
C PRO A 44 -2.94 5.63 0.02
N LYS A 45 -2.24 5.86 -1.10
CA LYS A 45 -2.40 7.06 -1.93
C LYS A 45 -2.86 6.65 -3.32
N ALA A 46 -3.83 7.41 -3.86
CA ALA A 46 -4.27 7.24 -5.23
C ALA A 46 -3.14 7.55 -6.21
N VAL A 47 -3.03 6.75 -7.27
CA VAL A 47 -2.16 7.00 -8.42
C VAL A 47 -2.96 7.82 -9.43
N THR A 48 -2.40 8.95 -9.87
CA THR A 48 -3.02 9.79 -10.90
C THR A 48 -2.65 9.25 -12.28
N PHE A 49 -3.61 8.66 -12.97
CA PHE A 49 -3.46 8.31 -14.38
C PHE A 49 -3.69 9.55 -15.25
N VAL A 50 -2.64 9.99 -15.95
CA VAL A 50 -2.69 11.19 -16.78
C VAL A 50 -3.40 10.86 -18.09
N THR A 51 -4.70 11.15 -18.14
CA THR A 51 -5.53 10.93 -19.33
C THR A 51 -6.76 11.83 -19.29
N GLY A 52 -7.22 12.24 -20.47
CA GLY A 52 -8.53 12.85 -20.65
C GLY A 52 -9.63 11.84 -21.05
N ASN A 53 -9.29 10.56 -21.24
CA ASN A 53 -10.22 9.54 -21.73
C ASN A 53 -10.68 8.61 -20.61
N ALA A 54 -11.97 8.72 -20.24
CA ALA A 54 -12.58 7.88 -19.21
C ALA A 54 -12.50 6.37 -19.51
N LYS A 55 -12.62 5.96 -20.78
CA LYS A 55 -12.51 4.55 -21.17
C LYS A 55 -11.13 3.97 -20.91
N LYS A 56 -10.06 4.75 -21.14
CA LYS A 56 -8.70 4.32 -20.79
C LYS A 56 -8.57 4.07 -19.28
N LEU A 57 -9.18 4.92 -18.45
CA LEU A 57 -9.17 4.70 -16.99
C LEU A 57 -9.94 3.43 -16.60
N GLU A 58 -11.09 3.18 -17.24
CA GLU A 58 -11.87 1.95 -17.04
C GLU A 58 -11.07 0.70 -17.42
N GLU A 59 -10.38 0.73 -18.57
CA GLU A 59 -9.50 -0.35 -19.02
C GLU A 59 -8.36 -0.59 -18.03
N VAL A 60 -7.66 0.46 -17.59
CA VAL A 60 -6.57 0.35 -16.60
C VAL A 60 -7.06 -0.27 -15.29
N ARG A 61 -8.24 0.14 -14.81
CA ARG A 61 -8.85 -0.45 -13.60
C ARG A 61 -9.26 -1.90 -13.79
N ALA A 62 -9.76 -2.26 -14.98
CA ALA A 62 -10.13 -3.63 -15.30
C ALA A 62 -8.89 -4.56 -15.36
N ILE A 63 -7.78 -4.07 -15.91
CA ILE A 63 -6.53 -4.83 -16.07
C ILE A 63 -5.77 -4.96 -14.74
N LEU A 64 -5.59 -3.85 -14.01
CA LEU A 64 -4.77 -3.81 -12.80
C LEU A 64 -5.57 -4.12 -11.52
N GLY A 65 -6.89 -4.20 -11.62
CA GLY A 65 -7.79 -4.48 -10.51
C GLY A 65 -7.91 -3.33 -9.51
N SER A 66 -8.50 -3.64 -8.36
CA SER A 66 -8.84 -2.64 -7.31
C SER A 66 -7.76 -2.43 -6.25
N SER A 67 -6.61 -3.10 -6.36
CA SER A 67 -5.50 -2.98 -5.40
C SER A 67 -4.79 -1.62 -5.49
N ILE A 68 -4.88 -0.96 -6.65
CA ILE A 68 -4.32 0.37 -6.86
C ILE A 68 -5.49 1.34 -7.00
N PRO A 69 -5.68 2.29 -6.07
CA PRO A 69 -6.65 3.33 -6.24
C PRO A 69 -6.20 4.26 -7.37
N PHE A 70 -6.97 4.32 -8.45
CA PHE A 70 -6.71 5.22 -9.57
C PHE A 70 -7.65 6.42 -9.57
N GLN A 71 -7.10 7.60 -9.85
CA GLN A 71 -7.84 8.79 -10.28
C GLN A 71 -7.31 9.24 -11.65
N SER A 72 -8.12 9.92 -12.46
CA SER A 72 -7.65 10.49 -13.74
C SER A 72 -7.51 12.00 -13.66
N LEU A 73 -6.45 12.53 -14.27
CA LEU A 73 -6.28 13.97 -14.46
C LEU A 73 -5.82 14.23 -15.89
N LYS A 74 -6.50 15.14 -16.59
CA LYS A 74 -6.04 15.64 -17.88
C LYS A 74 -4.99 16.72 -17.63
N LEU A 75 -3.75 16.44 -17.99
CA LEU A 75 -2.66 17.41 -18.01
C LEU A 75 -2.30 17.74 -19.46
N ASP A 76 -1.93 18.99 -19.69
CA ASP A 76 -1.31 19.40 -20.94
C ASP A 76 0.21 19.24 -20.78
N LEU A 77 0.75 18.16 -21.36
CA LEU A 77 2.17 17.85 -21.35
C LEU A 77 2.69 18.03 -22.77
N PRO A 78 3.91 18.56 -22.96
CA PRO A 78 4.48 18.68 -24.29
C PRO A 78 4.69 17.30 -24.92
N GLU A 79 4.51 17.21 -26.23
CA GLU A 79 4.91 16.04 -27.00
C GLU A 79 6.43 16.05 -27.16
N LEU A 80 7.09 15.08 -26.54
CA LEU A 80 8.54 14.97 -26.51
C LEU A 80 9.01 14.17 -27.71
N GLN A 81 10.25 14.42 -28.14
CA GLN A 81 10.88 13.72 -29.26
C GLN A 81 12.13 13.01 -28.76
N GLY A 82 12.42 11.83 -29.30
CA GLY A 82 13.55 11.01 -28.89
C GLY A 82 13.23 9.52 -28.85
N GLU A 83 14.02 8.78 -28.09
CA GLU A 83 13.77 7.35 -27.89
C GLU A 83 12.54 7.14 -26.98
N PRO A 84 11.68 6.13 -27.26
CA PRO A 84 10.44 5.92 -26.51
C PRO A 84 10.61 5.82 -24.99
N GLU A 85 11.73 5.26 -24.55
CA GLU A 85 12.04 5.12 -23.12
C GLU A 85 12.31 6.49 -22.46
N ASP A 86 13.04 7.37 -23.13
CA ASP A 86 13.35 8.71 -22.63
C ASP A 86 12.11 9.60 -22.62
N ILE A 87 11.29 9.50 -23.68
CA ILE A 87 9.99 10.18 -23.78
C ILE A 87 9.09 9.78 -22.61
N SER A 88 8.93 8.48 -22.37
CA SER A 88 8.07 7.95 -21.30
C SER A 88 8.54 8.39 -19.91
N LYS A 89 9.85 8.34 -19.64
CA LYS A 89 10.45 8.78 -18.37
C LYS A 89 10.23 10.26 -18.13
N GLU A 90 10.50 11.09 -19.13
CA GLU A 90 10.39 12.53 -18.99
C GLU A 90 8.92 12.96 -18.88
N LYS A 91 8.01 12.36 -19.65
CA LYS A 91 6.56 12.57 -19.51
C LYS A 91 6.06 12.26 -18.11
N ALA A 92 6.49 11.14 -17.54
CA ALA A 92 6.16 10.76 -16.16
C ALA A 92 6.73 11.76 -15.14
N ARG A 93 7.99 12.19 -15.34
CA ARG A 93 8.64 13.18 -14.47
C ARG A 93 7.89 14.51 -14.48
N MET A 94 7.55 15.03 -15.65
CA MET A 94 6.80 16.29 -15.80
C MET A 94 5.41 16.19 -15.18
N ALA A 95 4.69 15.09 -15.41
CA ALA A 95 3.41 14.82 -14.78
C ALA A 95 3.51 14.80 -13.25
N ALA A 96 4.50 14.07 -12.72
CA ALA A 96 4.71 13.95 -11.27
C ALA A 96 5.00 15.32 -10.63
N SER A 97 5.78 16.17 -11.31
CA SER A 97 6.05 17.54 -10.85
C SER A 97 4.79 18.41 -10.78
N GLN A 98 3.87 18.29 -11.76
CA GLN A 98 2.61 19.04 -11.74
C GLN A 98 1.60 18.51 -10.73
N VAL A 99 1.52 17.17 -10.58
CA VAL A 99 0.58 16.50 -9.65
C VAL A 99 1.06 16.54 -8.20
N ASN A 100 2.38 16.66 -7.99
CA ASN A 100 3.03 16.51 -6.69
C ASN A 100 2.67 15.18 -6.00
N GLY A 101 2.72 14.09 -6.76
CA GLY A 101 2.30 12.78 -6.29
C GLY A 101 2.61 11.64 -7.27
N PRO A 102 2.23 10.40 -6.93
CA PRO A 102 2.41 9.26 -7.81
C PRO A 102 1.53 9.40 -9.05
N VAL A 103 2.15 9.21 -10.22
CA VAL A 103 1.49 9.30 -11.51
C VAL A 103 1.69 8.03 -12.31
N LEU A 104 0.75 7.77 -13.22
CA LEU A 104 0.88 6.82 -14.31
C LEU A 104 0.66 7.60 -15.60
N VAL A 105 1.56 7.46 -16.56
CA VAL A 105 1.44 8.03 -17.90
C VAL A 105 1.49 6.88 -18.91
N GLU A 106 0.94 7.11 -20.09
CA GLU A 106 0.99 6.18 -21.21
C GLU A 106 1.65 6.87 -22.40
N ASP A 107 2.46 6.10 -23.13
CA ASP A 107 3.07 6.46 -24.39
C ASP A 107 2.93 5.29 -25.35
N THR A 108 2.44 5.54 -26.56
CA THR A 108 2.16 4.51 -27.56
C THR A 108 2.87 4.86 -28.85
N CYS A 109 3.73 3.97 -29.34
CA CYS A 109 4.49 4.14 -30.58
C CYS A 109 4.13 3.09 -31.63
N LEU A 110 4.35 3.42 -32.91
CA LEU A 110 4.26 2.48 -34.02
C LEU A 110 5.59 2.42 -34.76
N CYS A 111 6.26 1.28 -34.71
CA CYS A 111 7.62 1.14 -35.19
C CYS A 111 7.71 0.11 -36.33
N PHE A 112 8.09 0.52 -37.54
CA PHE A 112 8.35 -0.41 -38.64
C PHE A 112 9.83 -0.79 -38.69
N ASN A 113 10.11 -2.10 -38.58
CA ASN A 113 11.48 -2.62 -38.63
C ASN A 113 12.20 -2.23 -39.94
N ALA A 114 11.51 -2.28 -41.07
CA ALA A 114 12.07 -1.91 -42.38
C ALA A 114 12.40 -0.41 -42.50
N LEU A 115 11.72 0.44 -41.72
CA LEU A 115 11.96 1.88 -41.66
C LEU A 115 12.77 2.27 -40.42
N LYS A 116 13.54 1.32 -39.85
CA LYS A 116 14.40 1.54 -38.67
C LYS A 116 13.63 2.15 -37.49
N GLY A 117 12.39 1.69 -37.27
CA GLY A 117 11.57 2.12 -36.14
C GLY A 117 10.63 3.29 -36.44
N LEU A 118 10.64 3.86 -37.65
CA LEU A 118 9.73 4.93 -38.03
C LEU A 118 8.29 4.40 -38.30
N PRO A 119 7.23 5.22 -38.11
CA PRO A 119 7.24 6.63 -37.66
C PRO A 119 7.76 6.85 -36.24
N GLY A 120 7.66 5.84 -35.37
CA GLY A 120 8.15 5.93 -33.99
C GLY A 120 7.07 6.45 -33.04
N ASN A 121 7.51 7.25 -32.06
CA ASN A 121 6.64 8.07 -31.21
C ASN A 121 6.15 9.30 -31.98
#